data_AF-A0A5K1C4R4-F1
#
_entry.id   AF-A0A5K1C4R4-F1
#
_cell.length_a   1.000
_cell.length_b   1.000
_cell.length_c   1.000
_cell.angle_alpha   90.00
_cell.angle_beta   90.00
_cell.angle_gamma   90.00
#
_symmetry.space_group_name_H-M   'P 1'
#
loop_
_entity.id
_entity.type
_entity.pdbx_description
1 polymer ?
#
loop_
_entity_poly.entity_id
_entity_poly.type
_entity_poly.pdbx_seq_one_letter_code
_entity_poly.pdbx_strand_id
1 'polypeptide(L)' 'SKRTAVIRASDDFFPRDPVTHTIHVASVAYNTLFLGEFMQPDWDMFH' A
#
# COMPACT_ATOMS: atom_id res chain seq x y z
N SER A 1 6.04 20.71 12.16
CA SER A 1 5.52 19.40 11.75
C SER A 1 5.32 19.41 10.24
N LYS A 2 6.08 18.63 9.47
CA LYS A 2 5.82 18.46 8.03
C LYS A 2 4.64 17.49 7.89
N ARG A 3 3.52 17.95 7.32
CA ARG A 3 2.40 17.09 6.94
C ARG A 3 2.69 16.54 5.55
N THR A 4 3.04 15.26 5.47
CA THR A 4 3.10 14.55 4.20
C THR A 4 1.72 13.94 3.94
N ALA A 5 1.15 14.16 2.76
CA ALA A 5 -0.08 13.50 2.37
C ALA A 5 0.18 12.00 2.19
N VAL A 6 -0.64 11.17 2.83
CA VAL A 6 -0.57 9.71 2.74
C VAL A 6 -1.71 9.25 1.83
N ILE A 7 -1.42 8.30 0.93
CA ILE A 7 -2.39 7.72 0.01
C ILE A 7 -2.38 6.19 0.09
N ARG A 8 -3.57 5.58 0.07
CA ARG A 8 -3.72 4.13 0.02
C ARG A 8 -3.26 3.61 -1.35
N ALA A 9 -2.27 2.72 -1.34
CA ALA A 9 -1.71 2.14 -2.57
C ALA A 9 -2.48 0.90 -3.05
N SER A 10 -3.35 0.32 -2.23
CA SER A 10 -4.20 -0.83 -2.54
C SER A 10 -5.38 -0.94 -1.57
N ASP A 11 -6.23 -1.94 -1.80
CA ASP A 11 -7.18 -2.47 -0.81
C ASP A 11 -6.47 -2.94 0.47
N ASP A 12 -7.24 -3.21 1.52
CA ASP A 12 -6.73 -3.66 2.82
C ASP A 12 -5.95 -4.98 2.73
N PHE A 13 -4.95 -5.13 3.59
CA PHE A 13 -4.22 -6.37 3.80
C PHE A 13 -5.03 -7.33 4.68
N PHE A 14 -5.28 -8.54 4.18
CA PHE A 14 -5.99 -9.59 4.92
C PHE A 14 -5.00 -10.67 5.41
N PRO A 15 -4.36 -10.53 6.58
CA PRO A 15 -3.31 -11.46 7.03
C PRO A 15 -3.80 -12.90 7.21
N ARG A 16 -5.10 -13.09 7.45
CA ARG A 16 -5.74 -14.41 7.63
C ARG A 16 -6.16 -15.08 6.32
N ASP A 17 -6.01 -14.40 5.18
CA ASP A 17 -6.31 -14.96 3.86
C ASP A 17 -5.05 -15.00 2.99
N PRO A 18 -4.31 -16.14 2.96
CA PRO A 18 -3.07 -16.27 2.22
C PRO A 18 -3.19 -16.06 0.71
N VAL A 19 -4.38 -16.27 0.13
CA VAL A 19 -4.61 -16.10 -1.31
C VAL A 19 -4.44 -14.62 -1.71
N THR A 20 -4.75 -13.70 -0.80
CA THR A 20 -4.67 -12.26 -1.05
C THR A 20 -3.25 -11.70 -0.99
N HIS A 21 -2.31 -12.37 -0.31
CA HIS A 21 -1.01 -11.79 0.05
C HIS A 21 -0.18 -11.36 -1.17
N THR A 22 -0.10 -12.23 -2.17
CA THR A 22 0.67 -11.94 -3.38
C THR A 22 0.04 -10.79 -4.18
N ILE A 23 -1.30 -10.76 -4.25
CA ILE A 23 -2.04 -9.72 -4.95
C ILE A 23 -1.84 -8.37 -4.26
N HIS A 24 -1.87 -8.34 -2.92
CA HIS A 24 -1.61 -7.14 -2.12
C HIS A 24 -0.21 -6.58 -2.42
N VAL A 25 0.83 -7.40 -2.23
CA VAL A 25 2.23 -6.98 -2.43
C VAL A 25 2.48 -6.51 -3.86
N ALA A 26 1.97 -7.22 -4.86
CA ALA A 26 2.10 -6.80 -6.25
C ALA A 26 1.41 -5.45 -6.52
N SER A 27 0.21 -5.26 -5.96
CA SER A 27 -0.57 -4.02 -6.15
C SER A 27 0.08 -2.82 -5.48
N VAL A 28 0.48 -2.93 -4.20
CA VAL A 28 1.14 -1.81 -3.48
C VAL A 28 2.47 -1.44 -4.12
N ALA A 29 3.26 -2.42 -4.58
CA ALA A 29 4.53 -2.18 -5.24
C ALA A 29 4.34 -1.47 -6.59
N TYR A 30 3.41 -1.96 -7.42
CA TYR A 30 3.13 -1.37 -8.72
C TYR A 30 2.58 0.06 -8.60
N ASN A 31 1.60 0.28 -7.72
CA ASN A 31 0.98 1.60 -7.55
C ASN A 31 1.93 2.62 -6.91
N THR A 32 2.86 2.18 -6.04
CA THR A 32 3.90 3.03 -5.45
C THR A 32 4.76 3.73 -6.51
N LEU A 33 5.03 3.08 -7.65
CA LEU A 33 5.81 3.68 -8.74
C LEU A 33 5.16 4.94 -9.34
N PHE A 34 3.84 5.05 -9.27
CA PHE A 34 3.10 6.20 -9.81
C PHE A 34 2.69 7.19 -8.73
N LEU A 35 2.31 6.69 -7.55
CA LEU A 35 1.81 7.51 -6.44
C LEU A 35 2.94 8.18 -5.64
N GLY A 36 4.10 7.54 -5.55
CA GLY A 36 5.23 7.98 -4.73
C GLY A 36 5.82 9.34 -5.12
N GLU A 37 5.57 9.80 -6.36
CA GLU A 37 5.99 11.12 -6.83
C GLU A 37 5.19 12.28 -6.19
N PHE A 38 3.97 12.01 -5.72
CA PHE A 38 3.05 13.05 -5.23
C PHE A 38 2.72 12.91 -3.74
N MET A 39 2.65 11.67 -3.25
CA MET A 39 2.16 11.35 -1.90
C MET A 39 2.91 10.15 -1.35
N GLN A 40 3.01 10.06 -0.01
CA GLN A 40 3.56 8.89 0.66
C GLN A 40 2.59 7.71 0.50
N PRO A 41 2.98 6.62 -0.21
CA PRO A 41 2.12 5.46 -0.35
C PRO A 41 2.05 4.68 0.96
N ASP A 42 0.84 4.28 1.32
CA ASP A 42 0.53 3.42 2.47
C ASP A 42 0.34 1.97 1.98
N TRP A 43 1.11 1.07 2.58
CA TRP A 43 1.14 -0.36 2.27
C TRP A 43 0.25 -1.18 3.21
N ASP A 44 -0.48 -0.50 4.09
CA ASP A 44 -1.27 -1.07 5.17
C ASP A 44 -0.43 -1.70 6.29
N MET A 45 -1.11 -2.13 7.34
CA MET A 45 -0.53 -2.69 8.55
C MET A 45 -0.27 -4.19 8.39
N PHE A 46 1.00 -4.59 8.52
CA PHE A 46 1.38 -6.00 8.66
C PHE A 46 1.32 -6.38 10.15
N HIS A 47 0.37 -7.24 10.53
CA HIS A 47 0.13 -7.72 11.90
C HIS A 47 0.65 -9.15 12.11
#